data_AF-A0A2D6P6T8-F1
#
_entry.id   AF-A0A2D6P6T8-F1
#
_cell.length_a   1.000
_cell.length_b   1.000
_cell.length_c   1.000
_cell.angle_alpha   90.00
_cell.angle_beta   90.00
_cell.angle_gamma   90.00
#
_symmetry.space_group_name_H-M   'P 1'
#
loop_
_entity.id
_entity.type
_entity.pdbx_description
1 polymer ?
#
loop_
_entity_poly.entity_id
_entity_poly.type
_entity_poly.pdbx_seq_one_letter_code
_entity_poly.pdbx_strand_id
1 'polypeptide(L)' 'MSNEQVNAPVELDISKADTITCEECGNASFIQAFFLKKISALMSPTGKEAIVPMQVFSCGNCGTIPKNMINLGE' A
#
# COMPACT_ATOMS: atom_id res chain seq x y z
N MET A 1 -40.04 6.27 8.28
CA MET A 1 -39.09 7.01 7.43
C MET A 1 -38.06 6.01 6.96
N SER A 2 -38.18 5.57 5.71
CA SER A 2 -37.32 4.54 5.11
C SER A 2 -35.99 5.18 4.72
N ASN A 3 -34.88 4.58 5.17
CA ASN A 3 -33.52 5.04 4.86
C ASN A 3 -33.09 4.41 3.54
N GLU A 4 -33.26 5.15 2.43
CA GLU A 4 -32.84 4.73 1.11
C GLU A 4 -31.34 5.03 0.94
N GLN A 5 -30.51 3.99 1.00
CA GLN A 5 -29.08 4.06 0.72
C GLN A 5 -28.89 4.20 -0.79
N VAL A 6 -28.62 5.41 -1.26
CA VAL A 6 -28.28 5.68 -2.66
C VAL A 6 -26.92 5.07 -2.97
N ASN A 7 -26.91 3.86 -3.54
CA ASN A 7 -25.73 3.27 -4.16
C ASN A 7 -25.77 3.56 -5.66
N ALA A 8 -25.45 4.80 -6.05
CA ALA A 8 -25.26 5.13 -7.46
C ALA A 8 -23.83 4.69 -7.87
N PRO A 9 -23.66 3.86 -8.92
CA PRO A 9 -22.35 3.54 -9.43
C PRO A 9 -21.71 4.82 -10.00
N VAL A 10 -20.64 5.27 -9.35
CA VAL A 10 -19.82 6.38 -9.85
C VAL A 10 -18.99 5.86 -11.02
N GLU A 11 -19.34 6.28 -12.23
CA GLU A 11 -18.52 6.02 -13.42
C GLU A 11 -17.27 6.92 -13.37
N LEU A 12 -16.15 6.33 -12.95
CA LEU A 12 -14.86 7.01 -12.84
C LEU A 12 -14.16 7.01 -14.21
N ASP A 13 -14.04 8.19 -14.82
CA ASP A 13 -13.21 8.39 -16.01
C ASP A 13 -11.73 8.42 -15.62
N ILE A 14 -11.07 7.27 -15.80
CA ILE A 14 -9.66 7.07 -15.42
C ILE A 14 -8.72 8.00 -16.18
N SER A 15 -9.11 8.51 -17.35
CA SER A 15 -8.26 9.45 -18.12
C SER A 15 -8.04 10.79 -17.40
N LYS A 16 -8.89 11.11 -16.41
CA LYS A 16 -8.80 12.32 -15.58
C LYS A 16 -8.09 12.09 -14.25
N ALA A 17 -7.65 10.86 -13.96
CA ALA A 17 -6.95 10.55 -12.72
C ALA A 17 -5.46 10.91 -12.82
N ASP A 18 -4.90 11.38 -11.70
CA ASP A 18 -3.46 11.63 -11.62
C ASP A 18 -2.67 10.32 -11.65
N THR A 19 -1.59 10.32 -12.43
CA THR A 19 -0.64 9.20 -12.42
C THR A 19 0.33 9.37 -11.27
N ILE A 20 0.42 8.36 -10.40
CA ILE A 20 1.41 8.34 -9.33
C ILE A 20 2.81 8.15 -9.95
N THR A 21 3.73 9.06 -9.62
CA THR A 21 5.13 9.00 -10.06
C THR A 21 6.07 8.81 -8.87
N CYS A 22 7.17 8.11 -9.08
CA CYS A 22 8.23 7.96 -8.09
C CYS A 22 8.79 9.33 -7.70
N GLU A 23 8.75 9.67 -6.41
CA GLU A 23 9.27 10.94 -5.87
C GLU A 23 10.77 11.15 -6.12
N GLU A 24 11.52 10.07 -6.31
CA GLU A 24 12.99 10.11 -6.45
C GLU A 24 13.46 10.18 -7.91
N CYS A 25 12.73 9.57 -8.86
CA CYS A 25 13.19 9.47 -10.25
C CYS A 25 12.14 9.74 -11.33
N GLY A 26 10.90 10.07 -10.95
CA GLY A 26 9.80 10.42 -11.85
C GLY A 26 9.16 9.25 -12.61
N ASN A 27 9.68 8.02 -12.50
CA ASN A 27 9.11 6.85 -13.15
C ASN A 27 7.71 6.50 -12.59
N ALA A 28 6.77 6.14 -13.48
CA ALA A 28 5.38 5.83 -13.12
C ALA A 28 5.06 4.32 -13.01
N SER A 29 5.97 3.45 -13.44
CA SER A 29 5.76 2.01 -13.40
C SER A 29 6.27 1.40 -12.09
N PHE A 30 5.44 0.59 -11.43
CA PHE A 30 5.78 -0.05 -10.16
C PHE A 30 5.65 -1.57 -10.24
N ILE A 31 6.46 -2.26 -9.42
CA ILE A 31 6.46 -3.71 -9.26
C ILE A 31 5.95 -4.03 -7.85
N GLN A 32 5.10 -5.04 -7.72
CA GLN A 32 4.65 -5.53 -6.43
C GLN A 32 5.83 -6.14 -5.66
N ALA A 33 5.97 -5.77 -4.39
CA ALA A 33 7.03 -6.27 -3.51
C ALA A 33 6.48 -6.52 -2.09
N PHE A 34 7.30 -7.13 -1.24
CA PHE A 34 6.96 -7.35 0.16
C PHE A 34 8.08 -6.88 1.08
N PHE A 35 7.71 -6.17 2.14
CA PHE A 35 8.56 -6.09 3.33
C PHE A 35 8.27 -7.27 4.25
N LEU A 36 9.32 -7.94 4.71
CA LEU A 36 9.20 -8.99 5.71
C LEU A 36 9.51 -8.40 7.08
N LYS A 37 8.52 -8.41 7.98
CA LYS A 37 8.67 -7.91 9.35
C LYS A 37 8.82 -9.11 10.28
N LYS A 38 9.94 -9.16 11.00
CA LYS A 38 10.14 -10.12 12.09
C LYS A 38 9.46 -9.59 13.35
N ILE A 39 8.52 -10.35 13.89
CA ILE A 39 7.83 -10.05 15.15
C ILE A 39 8.44 -10.92 16.24
N SER A 40 8.90 -10.30 17.32
CA SER A 40 9.41 -11.01 18.49
C SER A 40 8.29 -11.76 19.21
N ALA A 41 8.64 -12.80 19.96
CA ALA A 41 7.69 -13.52 20.80
C ALA A 41 6.91 -12.61 21.77
N LEU A 42 7.56 -11.56 22.29
CA LEU A 42 6.95 -10.61 23.22
C LEU A 42 5.88 -9.73 22.58
N MET A 43 6.07 -9.33 21.32
CA MET A 43 5.10 -8.51 20.57
C MET A 43 4.00 -9.34 19.91
N SER A 44 4.24 -10.63 19.71
CA SER A 44 3.33 -11.54 19.02
C SER A 44 2.13 -11.89 19.89
N PRO A 45 0.89 -11.79 19.38
CA PRO A 45 -0.32 -12.23 20.11
C PRO A 45 -0.31 -13.71 20.48
N THR A 46 0.52 -14.51 19.80
CA THR A 46 0.65 -15.96 20.01
C THR A 46 1.79 -16.33 20.96
N GLY A 47 2.63 -15.37 21.39
CA GLY A 47 3.82 -15.62 22.19
C GLY A 47 4.97 -16.32 21.44
N LYS A 48 4.90 -16.42 20.11
CA LYS A 48 5.93 -17.05 19.26
C LYS A 48 6.50 -16.05 18.25
N GLU A 49 7.77 -16.19 17.93
CA GLU A 49 8.38 -15.44 16.82
C GLU A 49 7.64 -15.73 15.51
N ALA A 50 7.43 -14.69 14.71
CA ALA A 50 6.75 -14.80 13.42
C ALA A 50 7.38 -13.87 12.37
N ILE A 51 7.22 -14.23 11.10
CA ILE A 51 7.54 -13.37 9.96
C ILE A 51 6.23 -13.01 9.28
N VAL A 52 5.92 -11.72 9.22
CA VAL A 52 4.71 -11.20 8.58
C VAL A 52 5.08 -10.48 7.28
N PRO A 53 4.52 -10.90 6.13
CA PRO A 53 4.69 -10.17 4.89
C PRO A 53 3.75 -8.96 4.85
N MET A 54 4.31 -7.79 4.52
CA MET A 54 3.53 -6.61 4.15
C MET A 54 3.73 -6.32 2.67
N GLN A 55 2.64 -6.33 1.91
CA GLN A 55 2.66 -5.97 0.50
C GLN A 55 2.91 -4.47 0.33
N VAL A 56 3.80 -4.13 -0.60
CA VAL A 56 4.14 -2.76 -1.01
C VAL A 56 4.33 -2.70 -2.53
N PHE A 57 4.56 -1.51 -3.06
CA PHE A 57 5.00 -1.28 -4.44
C PHE A 57 6.40 -0.65 -4.45
N SER A 58 7.26 -1.16 -5.32
CA SER A 58 8.61 -0.63 -5.54
C SER A 58 8.69 -0.03 -6.94
N CYS A 59 9.33 1.13 -7.07
CA CYS A 59 9.56 1.78 -8.36
C CYS A 59 10.32 0.82 -9.28
N GLY A 60 9.74 0.52 -10.44
CA GLY A 60 10.31 -0.43 -11.40
C GLY A 60 11.62 0.03 -12.06
N ASN A 61 12.00 1.30 -11.88
CA ASN A 61 13.25 1.85 -12.41
C ASN A 61 14.36 1.96 -11.35
N CYS A 62 14.08 2.51 -10.17
CA CYS A 62 15.11 2.80 -9.15
C CYS A 62 14.94 2.05 -7.82
N GLY A 63 13.89 1.24 -7.67
CA GLY A 63 13.64 0.45 -6.47
C GLY A 63 13.04 1.22 -5.28
N THR A 64 12.95 2.56 -5.35
CA THR A 64 12.34 3.38 -4.28
C THR A 64 10.91 2.93 -3.99
N ILE A 65 10.59 2.79 -2.71
CA ILE A 65 9.23 2.48 -2.23
C ILE A 65 8.58 3.79 -1.76
N PRO A 66 7.32 4.08 -2.15
CA PRO A 66 6.62 5.28 -1.69
C PRO A 66 6.60 5.41 -0.17
N LYS A 67 6.82 6.62 0.35
CA LYS A 67 6.99 6.87 1.80
C LYS A 67 5.77 6.45 2.62
N ASN A 68 4.57 6.66 2.08
CA ASN A 68 3.31 6.24 2.69
C ASN A 68 3.16 4.70 2.83
N MET A 69 4.02 3.91 2.18
CA MET A 69 4.06 2.45 2.30
C MET A 69 5.19 1.94 3.21
N ILE A 70 6.06 2.83 3.69
CA ILE A 70 7.17 2.49 4.59
C ILE A 70 6.75 2.66 6.05
N ASN A 71 6.03 3.74 6.35
CA ASN A 71 5.62 4.09 7.71
C ASN A 71 4.23 3.52 8.01
N LEU A 72 4.21 2.30 8.54
CA LEU A 72 3.01 1.72 9.16
C LEU A 72 2.89 2.21 10.60
N GLY A 73 2.10 3.25 10.85
CA GLY A 73 1.69 3.60 12.22
C GLY A 73 2.01 5.01 12.68
N GLU A 74 1.98 6.00 11.78
CA GLU A 74 1.62 7.37 12.16
C GLU A 74 0.10 7.56 12.04
#